data_AF-G9PRE5-F1
#
_entry.id   AF-G9PRE5-F1
#
_cell.length_a   1.000
_cell.length_b   1.000
_cell.length_c   1.000
_cell.angle_alpha   90.00
_cell.angle_beta   90.00
_cell.angle_gamma   90.00
#
_symmetry.space_group_name_H-M   'P 1'
#
loop_
_entity.id
_entity.type
_entity.pdbx_description
1 polymer ?
#
loop_
_entity_poly.entity_id
_entity_poly.type
_entity_poly.pdbx_seq_one_letter_code
_entity_poly.pdbx_strand_id
1 'polypeptide(L)'
;MLTAQGAVIATSSFPADQQGYDDLTAHLDRLGPLMAVGVEDTSSYGAGLTRTLRQAGYDTVEVLRPSRRVRRHHGKSDPIDAIAAARTVLSGDGVSQAKDTTGPAEQIRLLLAARTRLISAATAITNSIHSLLTTAPEPLRERYRRLDTPALITRLARTRPTRTITTPQQAATSALHHMARTH
;
A
#
# COMPACT_ATOMS: atom_id res chain seq x y z
N MET A 1 18.80 20.45 0.55
CA MET A 1 19.01 21.31 1.74
C MET A 1 18.93 22.77 1.34
N LEU A 2 18.28 23.59 2.16
CA LEU A 2 18.20 25.05 1.97
C LEU A 2 18.82 25.78 3.17
N THR A 3 19.29 27.00 2.96
CA THR A 3 19.57 27.95 4.04
C THR A 3 18.27 28.46 4.66
N ALA A 4 18.35 29.14 5.80
CA ALA A 4 17.22 29.84 6.41
C ALA A 4 16.63 30.95 5.51
N GLN A 5 17.38 31.43 4.52
CA GLN A 5 16.95 32.41 3.52
C GLN A 5 16.41 31.74 2.24
N GLY A 6 16.31 30.41 2.21
CA GLY A 6 15.77 29.66 1.08
C GLY A 6 16.75 29.41 -0.08
N ALA A 7 18.04 29.72 0.09
CA ALA A 7 19.07 29.43 -0.91
C ALA A 7 19.39 27.94 -0.92
N VAL A 8 19.55 27.35 -2.10
CA VAL A 8 19.89 25.92 -2.25
C VAL A 8 21.35 25.71 -1.87
N ILE A 9 21.60 24.86 -0.87
CA ILE A 9 22.98 24.51 -0.46
C ILE A 9 23.45 23.29 -1.24
N ALA A 10 22.64 22.23 -1.24
CA ALA A 10 22.98 20.97 -1.89
C ALA A 10 21.72 20.14 -2.17
N THR A 11 21.81 19.27 -3.17
CA THR A 11 20.90 18.15 -3.40
C THR A 11 21.70 16.86 -3.40
N SER A 12 21.13 15.80 -2.84
CA SER A 12 21.76 14.48 -2.78
C SER A 12 20.66 13.43 -2.84
N SER A 13 20.98 12.27 -3.40
CA SER A 13 20.07 11.15 -3.54
C SER A 13 20.59 9.96 -2.77
N PHE A 14 19.67 9.25 -2.12
CA PHE A 14 19.96 8.07 -1.32
C PHE A 14 19.00 6.95 -1.72
N PRO A 15 19.40 5.68 -1.65
CA PRO A 15 18.49 4.56 -1.82
C PRO A 15 17.29 4.64 -0.87
N ALA A 16 16.12 4.18 -1.31
CA ALA A 16 14.91 4.14 -0.51
C ALA A 16 14.80 2.84 0.31
N ASP A 17 15.86 2.52 1.05
CA ASP A 17 15.99 1.35 1.92
C ASP A 17 16.69 1.72 3.23
N GLN A 18 16.85 0.76 4.13
CA GLN A 18 17.43 1.03 5.45
C GLN A 18 18.85 1.60 5.36
N GLN A 19 19.71 1.05 4.49
CA GLN A 19 21.06 1.54 4.32
C GLN A 19 21.08 2.99 3.81
N GLY A 20 20.24 3.30 2.83
CA GLY A 20 20.13 4.67 2.32
C GLY A 20 19.58 5.66 3.36
N TYR A 21 18.70 5.22 4.26
CA TYR A 21 18.22 6.06 5.37
C TYR A 21 19.32 6.34 6.41
N ASP A 22 20.14 5.34 6.69
CA ASP A 22 21.29 5.48 7.61
C ASP A 22 22.36 6.41 7.00
N ASP A 23 22.67 6.23 5.71
CA ASP A 23 23.59 7.09 4.95
C ASP A 23 23.10 8.54 4.89
N LEU A 24 21.80 8.74 4.69
CA LEU A 24 21.16 10.06 4.73
C LEU A 24 21.30 10.70 6.12
N THR A 25 21.04 9.94 7.18
CA THR A 25 21.16 10.43 8.57
C THR A 25 22.60 10.83 8.88
N ALA A 26 23.56 9.97 8.56
CA ALA A 26 24.98 10.29 8.72
C ALA A 26 25.40 11.52 7.87
N HIS A 27 24.82 11.70 6.68
CA HIS A 27 25.04 12.89 5.88
C HIS A 27 24.49 14.15 6.56
N LEU A 28 23.28 14.10 7.09
CA LEU A 28 22.65 15.22 7.80
C LEU A 28 23.44 15.62 9.06
N ASP A 29 23.95 14.65 9.84
CA ASP A 29 24.76 14.92 11.04
C ASP A 29 26.02 15.74 10.73
N ARG A 30 26.61 15.57 9.54
CA ARG A 30 27.80 16.33 9.12
C ARG A 30 27.50 17.78 8.74
N LEU A 31 26.24 18.15 8.54
CA LEU A 31 25.84 19.49 8.11
C LEU A 31 25.62 20.45 9.30
N GLY A 32 25.64 19.93 10.53
CA GLY A 32 25.39 20.69 11.74
C GLY A 32 23.90 20.83 12.08
N PRO A 33 23.52 21.80 12.92
CA PRO A 33 22.14 21.95 13.39
C PRO A 33 21.16 22.19 12.24
N LEU A 34 20.15 21.32 12.14
CA LEU A 34 19.05 21.42 11.18
C LEU A 34 17.80 21.95 11.89
N MET A 35 17.08 22.87 11.25
CA MET A 35 15.79 23.36 11.79
C MET A 35 14.70 22.29 11.72
N ALA A 36 14.56 21.63 10.56
CA ALA A 36 13.58 20.58 10.34
C ALA A 36 13.90 19.79 9.07
N VAL A 37 13.32 18.59 8.96
CA VAL A 37 13.37 17.73 7.77
C VAL A 37 11.95 17.51 7.25
N GLY A 38 11.72 17.87 5.99
CA GLY A 38 10.44 17.65 5.31
C GLY A 38 10.42 16.32 4.58
N VAL A 39 9.39 15.52 4.83
CA VAL A 39 9.17 14.24 4.14
C VAL A 39 7.76 14.22 3.53
N GLU A 40 7.65 13.79 2.28
CA GLU A 40 6.35 13.53 1.65
C GLU A 40 5.82 12.14 2.04
N ASP A 41 4.49 12.01 2.06
CA ASP A 41 3.81 10.71 2.25
C ASP A 41 4.34 9.95 3.49
N THR A 42 4.39 10.61 4.66
CA THR A 42 5.04 10.12 5.89
C THR A 42 4.40 8.87 6.50
N SER A 43 3.20 8.51 6.03
CA SER A 43 2.47 7.29 6.40
C SER A 43 2.32 6.29 5.25
N SER A 44 3.02 6.52 4.15
CA SER A 44 3.05 5.66 2.95
C SER A 44 4.50 5.45 2.50
N TYR A 45 4.89 5.90 1.30
CA TYR A 45 6.25 5.72 0.77
C TYR A 45 7.34 6.32 1.67
N GLY A 46 7.06 7.44 2.35
CA GLY A 46 8.01 8.09 3.26
C GLY A 46 8.03 7.50 4.68
N ALA A 47 7.23 6.47 4.98
CA ALA A 47 7.07 5.99 6.35
C ALA A 47 8.35 5.39 6.94
N GLY A 48 9.14 4.68 6.13
CA GLY A 48 10.44 4.15 6.55
C GLY A 48 11.40 5.28 6.97
N LEU A 49 11.66 6.19 6.04
CA LEU A 49 12.52 7.36 6.25
C LEU A 49 12.06 8.22 7.44
N THR A 50 10.75 8.45 7.57
CA THR A 50 10.17 9.24 8.68
C THR A 50 10.50 8.61 10.03
N ARG A 51 10.41 7.28 10.17
CA ARG A 51 10.76 6.60 11.42
C ARG A 51 12.24 6.72 11.73
N THR A 52 13.12 6.50 10.74
CA THR A 52 14.57 6.63 10.93
C THR A 52 14.94 8.05 11.38
N LEU A 53 14.41 9.07 10.71
CA LEU A 53 14.69 10.47 11.06
C LEU A 53 14.21 10.83 12.47
N ARG A 54 13.00 10.40 12.85
CA ARG A 54 12.48 10.65 14.20
C ARG A 54 13.25 9.90 15.28
N GLN A 55 13.69 8.67 15.01
CA GLN A 55 14.55 7.90 15.91
C GLN A 55 15.92 8.55 16.09
N ALA A 56 16.45 9.17 15.04
CA ALA A 56 17.68 9.97 15.09
C ALA A 56 17.50 11.36 15.76
N GLY A 57 16.27 11.71 16.17
CA GLY A 57 15.98 12.95 16.89
C GLY A 57 15.73 14.18 16.01
N TYR A 58 15.61 14.03 14.69
CA TYR A 58 15.29 15.15 13.82
C TYR A 58 13.82 15.58 13.94
N ASP A 59 13.60 16.91 13.95
CA ASP A 59 12.26 17.47 13.79
C ASP A 59 11.75 17.19 12.37
N THR A 60 10.89 16.19 12.24
CA THR A 60 10.43 15.65 10.96
C THR A 60 8.96 16.00 10.74
N VAL A 61 8.69 16.73 9.66
CA VAL A 61 7.34 17.19 9.29
C VAL A 61 6.87 16.57 7.99
N GLU A 62 5.58 16.32 7.89
CA GLU A 62 4.93 15.90 6.65
C GLU A 62 4.69 17.11 5.76
N VAL A 63 5.25 17.06 4.55
CA VAL A 63 5.01 18.07 3.50
C VAL A 63 3.74 17.69 2.75
N LEU A 64 2.67 18.45 2.99
CA LEU A 64 1.38 18.30 2.32
C LEU A 64 1.45 18.94 0.94
N ARG A 65 1.36 18.13 -0.11
CA ARG A 65 1.34 18.63 -1.49
C ARG A 65 -0.04 18.51 -2.13
N PRO A 66 -0.41 19.46 -3.02
CA PRO A 66 -1.58 19.32 -3.87
C PRO A 66 -1.55 17.99 -4.65
N SER A 67 -2.72 17.39 -4.86
CA SER A 67 -2.86 16.01 -5.34
C SER A 67 -2.00 15.64 -6.57
N ARG A 68 -1.55 14.37 -6.63
CA ARG A 68 -0.74 13.78 -7.71
C ARG A 68 -1.29 14.03 -9.13
N ARG A 69 -2.58 14.35 -9.27
CA ARG A 69 -3.29 14.61 -10.54
C ARG A 69 -2.80 15.89 -11.23
N VAL A 70 -2.26 16.86 -10.47
CA VAL A 70 -1.73 18.14 -11.00
C VAL A 70 -0.33 17.98 -11.60
N ARG A 71 0.40 16.90 -11.28
CA ARG A 71 1.81 16.69 -11.67
C ARG A 71 2.05 16.23 -13.12
N ARG A 72 1.02 15.83 -13.87
CA ARG A 72 1.22 15.23 -15.21
C ARG A 72 1.76 16.19 -16.29
N HIS A 73 2.06 17.44 -15.96
CA HIS A 73 2.48 18.45 -16.94
C HIS A 73 3.91 18.98 -16.80
N HIS A 74 4.70 18.61 -15.79
CA HIS A 74 6.07 19.11 -15.65
C HIS A 74 7.01 17.98 -15.27
N GLY A 75 8.12 17.84 -16.01
CA GLY A 75 9.07 16.74 -15.91
C GLY A 75 9.43 16.39 -14.48
N LYS A 76 9.22 15.12 -14.12
CA LYS A 76 9.47 14.57 -12.79
C LYS A 76 10.98 14.57 -12.51
N SER A 77 11.48 15.56 -11.78
CA SER A 77 12.87 15.59 -11.33
C SER A 77 12.87 15.62 -9.81
N ASP A 78 13.26 14.50 -9.19
CA ASP A 78 13.26 14.32 -7.74
C ASP A 78 14.03 15.45 -6.99
N PRO A 79 15.11 16.05 -7.52
CA PRO A 79 15.75 17.23 -6.93
C PRO A 79 14.87 18.49 -6.89
N ILE A 80 14.07 18.75 -7.93
CA ILE A 80 13.15 19.89 -7.96
C ILE A 80 12.08 19.70 -6.90
N ASP A 81 11.55 18.48 -6.80
CA ASP A 81 10.63 18.12 -5.75
C ASP A 81 11.27 18.30 -4.37
N ALA A 82 12.47 17.78 -4.11
CA ALA A 82 13.15 17.96 -2.83
C ALA A 82 13.34 19.43 -2.42
N ILE A 83 13.68 20.31 -3.38
CA ILE A 83 13.80 21.76 -3.14
C ILE A 83 12.43 22.37 -2.81
N ALA A 84 11.39 22.00 -3.56
CA ALA A 84 10.02 22.49 -3.29
C ALA A 84 9.54 22.06 -1.89
N ALA A 85 9.78 20.81 -1.49
CA ALA A 85 9.47 20.34 -0.13
C ALA A 85 10.20 21.14 0.93
N ALA A 86 11.51 21.37 0.75
CA ALA A 86 12.28 22.15 1.70
C ALA A 86 11.80 23.60 1.80
N ARG A 87 11.31 24.20 0.70
CA ARG A 87 10.68 25.53 0.71
C ARG A 87 9.36 25.53 1.47
N THR A 88 8.53 24.51 1.30
CA THR A 88 7.29 24.33 2.08
C THR A 88 7.57 24.21 3.58
N VAL A 89 8.61 23.46 3.96
CA VAL A 89 9.04 23.42 5.37
C VAL A 89 9.46 24.78 5.87
N LEU A 90 10.26 25.52 5.07
CA LEU A 90 10.74 26.84 5.46
C LEU A 90 9.62 27.87 5.60
N SER A 91 8.57 27.80 4.76
CA SER A 91 7.42 28.70 4.87
C SER A 91 6.44 28.31 5.97
N GLY A 92 6.40 27.03 6.37
CA GLY A 92 5.40 26.48 7.30
C GLY A 92 4.00 26.30 6.69
N ASP A 93 3.77 26.78 5.47
CA ASP A 93 2.51 26.66 4.77
C ASP A 93 2.42 25.32 4.03
N GLY A 94 1.52 24.44 4.49
CA GLY A 94 1.38 23.11 3.91
C GLY A 94 2.30 22.06 4.55
N VAL A 95 2.67 22.25 5.81
CA VAL A 95 3.24 21.17 6.63
C VAL A 95 2.23 20.66 7.66
N SER A 96 2.38 19.42 8.07
CA SER A 96 1.69 18.84 9.21
C SER A 96 2.62 17.95 10.02
N GLN A 97 2.26 17.66 11.27
CA GLN A 97 3.02 16.67 12.02
C GLN A 97 2.90 15.30 11.37
N ALA A 98 4.04 14.66 11.12
CA ALA A 98 4.05 13.29 10.66
C ALA A 98 3.32 12.40 11.67
N LYS A 99 2.48 11.49 11.17
CA LYS A 99 1.76 10.54 12.03
C LYS A 99 2.75 9.61 12.72
N ASP A 100 2.47 9.26 13.97
CA ASP A 100 3.21 8.21 14.64
C ASP A 100 2.88 6.85 13.99
N THR A 101 3.90 6.24 13.39
CA THR A 101 3.81 4.90 12.77
C THR A 101 4.59 3.84 13.57
N THR A 102 4.84 4.11 14.85
CA THR A 102 5.57 3.20 15.76
C THR A 102 4.68 2.67 16.90
N GLY A 103 3.62 3.39 17.25
CA GLY A 103 2.73 3.04 18.34
C GLY A 103 1.60 2.04 18.02
N PRO A 104 0.77 1.72 19.03
CA PRO A 104 -0.36 0.79 18.90
C PRO A 104 -1.38 1.17 17.82
N ALA A 105 -1.57 2.47 17.54
CA ALA A 105 -2.47 2.92 16.49
C ALA A 105 -2.07 2.39 15.10
N GLU A 106 -0.77 2.35 14.80
CA GLU A 106 -0.26 1.79 13.55
C GLU A 106 -0.42 0.27 13.49
N GLN A 107 -0.21 -0.41 14.61
CA GLN A 107 -0.42 -1.86 14.71
C GLN A 107 -1.88 -2.21 14.37
N ILE A 108 -2.85 -1.49 14.96
CA ILE A 108 -4.27 -1.67 14.65
C ILE A 108 -4.56 -1.33 13.19
N ARG A 109 -4.00 -0.24 12.66
CA ARG A 109 -4.18 0.15 11.25
C ARG A 109 -3.73 -0.95 10.30
N LEU A 110 -2.57 -1.55 10.54
CA LEU A 110 -2.02 -2.64 9.73
C LEU A 110 -2.94 -3.87 9.76
N LEU A 111 -3.37 -4.29 10.95
CA LEU A 111 -4.27 -5.44 11.13
C LEU A 111 -5.65 -5.18 10.48
N LEU A 112 -6.21 -3.99 10.67
CA LEU A 112 -7.50 -3.63 10.08
C LEU A 112 -7.42 -3.52 8.55
N ALA A 113 -6.31 -3.01 8.01
CA ALA A 113 -6.08 -2.96 6.57
C ALA A 113 -6.00 -4.37 5.97
N ALA A 114 -5.31 -5.30 6.63
CA ALA A 114 -5.25 -6.70 6.22
C ALA A 114 -6.64 -7.36 6.31
N ARG A 115 -7.32 -7.24 7.46
CA ARG A 115 -8.66 -7.80 7.68
C ARG A 115 -9.66 -7.30 6.64
N THR A 116 -9.71 -6.00 6.39
CA THR A 116 -10.63 -5.40 5.41
C THR A 116 -10.39 -5.97 4.02
N ARG A 117 -9.13 -6.07 3.59
CA ARG A 117 -8.78 -6.67 2.29
C ARG A 117 -9.18 -8.14 2.19
N LEU A 118 -8.94 -8.93 3.23
CA LEU A 118 -9.31 -10.34 3.28
C LEU A 118 -10.83 -10.52 3.20
N ILE A 119 -11.61 -9.70 3.93
CA ILE A 119 -13.07 -9.72 3.87
C ILE A 119 -13.58 -9.35 2.47
N SER A 120 -13.04 -8.29 1.86
CA SER A 120 -13.40 -7.91 0.49
C SER A 120 -13.07 -9.01 -0.52
N ALA A 121 -11.90 -9.66 -0.40
CA ALA A 121 -11.52 -10.76 -1.26
C ALA A 121 -12.44 -11.98 -1.09
N ALA A 122 -12.73 -12.40 0.15
CA ALA A 122 -13.64 -13.50 0.44
C ALA A 122 -15.05 -13.24 -0.12
N THR A 123 -15.52 -11.99 0.00
CA THR A 123 -16.81 -11.56 -0.56
C THR A 123 -16.80 -11.64 -2.09
N ALA A 124 -15.74 -11.14 -2.73
CA ALA A 124 -15.59 -11.19 -4.18
C ALA A 124 -15.52 -12.63 -4.71
N ILE A 125 -14.80 -13.52 -4.02
CA ILE A 125 -14.72 -14.95 -4.34
C ILE A 125 -16.11 -15.60 -4.22
N THR A 126 -16.81 -15.36 -3.11
CA THR A 126 -18.16 -15.88 -2.87
C THR A 126 -19.14 -15.45 -3.97
N ASN A 127 -19.18 -14.16 -4.29
CA ASN A 127 -20.04 -13.62 -5.34
C ASN A 127 -19.70 -14.23 -6.71
N SER A 128 -18.42 -14.43 -6.99
CA SER A 128 -17.97 -15.01 -8.24
C SER A 128 -18.33 -16.51 -8.34
N ILE A 129 -18.28 -17.27 -7.24
CA ILE A 129 -18.77 -18.66 -7.16
C ILE A 129 -20.26 -18.72 -7.50
N HIS A 130 -21.08 -17.86 -6.88
CA HIS A 130 -22.51 -17.81 -7.15
C HIS A 130 -22.82 -17.39 -8.60
N SER A 131 -22.05 -16.45 -9.15
CA SER A 131 -22.19 -16.02 -10.55
C SER A 131 -21.89 -17.17 -11.53
N LEU A 132 -20.79 -17.89 -11.34
CA LEU A 132 -20.43 -19.05 -12.17
C LEU A 132 -21.44 -20.19 -12.05
N LEU A 133 -21.99 -20.45 -10.87
CA LEU A 133 -23.06 -21.45 -10.69
C LEU A 133 -24.36 -21.04 -11.36
N THR A 134 -24.63 -19.74 -11.47
CA THR A 134 -25.84 -19.23 -12.12
C THR A 134 -25.87 -19.55 -13.60
N THR A 135 -24.71 -19.48 -14.28
CA THR A 135 -24.56 -19.74 -15.71
C THR A 135 -23.99 -21.13 -16.02
N ALA A 136 -23.71 -21.95 -15.01
CA ALA A 136 -23.21 -23.30 -15.18
C ALA A 136 -24.23 -24.24 -15.84
N PRO A 137 -23.78 -25.33 -16.51
CA PRO A 137 -24.66 -26.39 -16.98
C PRO A 137 -25.56 -26.94 -15.88
N GLU A 138 -26.83 -27.21 -16.19
CA GLU A 138 -27.86 -27.59 -15.20
C GLU A 138 -27.47 -28.77 -14.29
N PRO A 139 -26.84 -29.87 -14.76
CA PRO A 139 -26.41 -30.95 -13.87
C PRO A 139 -25.41 -30.50 -12.79
N LEU A 140 -24.59 -29.50 -13.09
CA LEU A 140 -23.65 -28.93 -12.12
C LEU A 140 -24.38 -28.01 -11.14
N ARG A 141 -25.28 -27.17 -11.63
CA ARG A 141 -26.08 -26.25 -10.80
C ARG A 141 -26.96 -27.01 -9.81
N GLU A 142 -27.64 -28.06 -10.26
CA GLU A 142 -28.54 -28.85 -9.43
C GLU A 142 -27.83 -29.47 -8.21
N ARG A 143 -26.58 -29.92 -8.38
CA ARG A 143 -25.77 -30.51 -7.30
C ARG A 143 -25.56 -29.58 -6.09
N TYR A 144 -25.62 -28.28 -6.32
CA TYR A 144 -25.29 -27.24 -5.33
C TYR A 144 -26.48 -26.34 -4.95
N ARG A 145 -27.63 -26.47 -5.62
CA ARG A 145 -28.80 -25.59 -5.50
C ARG A 145 -29.32 -25.40 -4.07
N ARG A 146 -29.20 -26.43 -3.21
CA ARG A 146 -29.76 -26.46 -1.86
C ARG A 146 -28.73 -26.20 -0.74
N LEU A 147 -27.49 -25.87 -1.09
CA LEU A 147 -26.45 -25.63 -0.09
C LEU A 147 -26.43 -24.15 0.29
N ASP A 148 -26.24 -23.88 1.58
CA ASP A 148 -25.84 -22.55 2.03
C ASP A 148 -24.39 -22.25 1.61
N THR A 149 -24.00 -20.98 1.68
CA THR A 149 -22.67 -20.55 1.24
C THR A 149 -21.52 -21.31 1.94
N PRO A 150 -21.53 -21.52 3.27
CA PRO A 150 -20.49 -22.30 3.94
C PRO A 150 -20.40 -23.75 3.46
N ALA A 151 -21.52 -24.46 3.35
CA ALA A 151 -21.54 -25.84 2.87
C ALA A 151 -21.17 -25.93 1.38
N LEU A 152 -21.59 -24.95 0.58
CA LEU A 152 -21.25 -24.82 -0.84
C LEU A 152 -19.73 -24.73 -1.03
N ILE A 153 -19.09 -23.76 -0.37
CA ILE A 153 -17.63 -23.54 -0.45
C ILE A 153 -16.90 -24.80 0.02
N THR A 154 -17.29 -25.36 1.16
CA THR A 154 -16.68 -26.58 1.70
C THR A 154 -16.78 -27.75 0.70
N ARG A 155 -17.93 -27.93 0.07
CA ARG A 155 -18.15 -29.02 -0.89
C ARG A 155 -17.36 -28.80 -2.19
N LEU A 156 -17.33 -27.58 -2.71
CA LEU A 156 -16.56 -27.21 -3.90
C LEU A 156 -15.05 -27.41 -3.68
N ALA A 157 -14.52 -26.98 -2.53
CA ALA A 157 -13.10 -27.14 -2.18
C ALA A 157 -12.66 -28.61 -2.08
N ARG A 158 -13.60 -29.53 -1.81
CA ARG A 158 -13.37 -30.99 -1.71
C ARG A 158 -13.59 -31.74 -3.02
N THR A 159 -14.06 -31.08 -4.08
CA THR A 159 -14.18 -31.73 -5.39
C THR A 159 -12.80 -32.11 -5.95
N ARG A 160 -12.77 -33.06 -6.87
CA ARG A 160 -11.57 -33.46 -7.61
C ARG A 160 -11.83 -33.24 -9.10
N PRO A 161 -11.60 -32.02 -9.63
CA PRO A 161 -11.72 -31.76 -11.05
C PRO A 161 -10.76 -32.63 -11.86
N THR A 162 -11.16 -33.01 -13.07
CA THR A 162 -10.29 -33.74 -13.99
C THR A 162 -9.14 -32.83 -14.45
N ARG A 163 -7.96 -33.41 -14.65
CA ARG A 163 -6.78 -32.66 -15.13
C ARG A 163 -6.95 -32.20 -16.58
N THR A 164 -7.66 -33.00 -17.37
CA THR A 164 -8.03 -32.65 -18.76
C THR A 164 -9.39 -31.98 -18.75
N ILE A 165 -9.46 -30.79 -19.37
CA ILE A 165 -10.67 -30.00 -19.54
C ILE A 165 -11.03 -30.02 -21.03
N THR A 166 -12.13 -30.69 -21.37
CA THR A 166 -12.66 -30.75 -22.74
C THR A 166 -14.09 -30.24 -22.84
N THR A 167 -14.72 -29.90 -21.71
CA THR A 167 -16.12 -29.46 -21.65
C THR A 167 -16.30 -28.24 -20.74
N PRO A 168 -17.31 -27.38 -20.99
CA PRO A 168 -17.66 -26.28 -20.09
C PRO A 168 -17.96 -26.73 -18.65
N GLN A 169 -18.56 -27.91 -18.47
CA GLN A 169 -18.84 -28.46 -17.13
C GLN A 169 -17.55 -28.77 -16.35
N GLN A 170 -16.54 -29.35 -17.01
CA GLN A 170 -15.23 -29.60 -16.39
C GLN A 170 -14.51 -28.28 -16.07
N ALA A 171 -14.58 -27.30 -16.99
CA ALA A 171 -14.01 -25.97 -16.78
C ALA A 171 -14.64 -25.27 -15.56
N ALA A 172 -15.98 -25.24 -15.49
CA ALA A 172 -16.71 -24.65 -14.37
C ALA A 172 -16.41 -25.37 -13.05
N THR A 173 -16.36 -26.71 -13.04
CA THR A 173 -16.01 -27.49 -11.85
C THR A 173 -14.59 -27.17 -11.37
N SER A 174 -13.63 -27.03 -12.29
CA SER A 174 -12.25 -26.67 -11.98
C SER A 174 -12.14 -25.24 -11.41
N ALA A 175 -12.77 -24.27 -12.07
CA ALA A 175 -12.77 -22.88 -11.61
C ALA A 175 -13.39 -22.74 -10.22
N LEU A 176 -14.58 -23.31 -10.00
CA LEU A 176 -15.27 -23.31 -8.72
C LEU A 176 -14.46 -23.98 -7.61
N HIS A 177 -13.76 -25.09 -7.92
CA HIS A 177 -12.87 -25.77 -6.99
C HIS A 177 -11.71 -24.86 -6.55
N HIS A 178 -11.00 -24.24 -7.50
CA HIS A 178 -9.87 -23.37 -7.19
C HIS A 178 -10.28 -22.16 -6.37
N MET A 179 -11.39 -21.50 -6.74
CA MET A 179 -11.93 -20.36 -6.00
C MET A 179 -12.33 -20.73 -4.58
N ALA A 180 -12.98 -21.89 -4.39
CA ALA A 180 -13.36 -22.36 -3.06
C ALA A 180 -12.17 -22.76 -2.19
N ARG A 181 -11.02 -23.15 -2.76
CA ARG A 181 -9.79 -23.42 -2.02
C ARG A 181 -9.03 -22.15 -1.61
N THR A 182 -9.29 -21.04 -2.29
CA THR A 182 -8.70 -19.73 -2.01
C THR A 182 -9.55 -18.84 -1.11
N HIS A 183 -10.76 -19.29 -0.77
CA HIS A 183 -11.66 -18.65 0.19
C HIS A 183 -11.24 -19.01 1.62
#